data_AF-A0A2E6YBF1-F1
#
_entry.id   AF-A0A2E6YBF1-F1
#
_cell.length_a   1.000
_cell.length_b   1.000
_cell.length_c   1.000
_cell.angle_alpha   90.00
_cell.angle_beta   90.00
_cell.angle_gamma   90.00
#
_symmetry.space_group_name_H-M   'P 1'
#
loop_
_entity.id
_entity.type
_entity.pdbx_description
1 polymer ?
#
loop_
_entity_poly.entity_id
_entity_poly.type
_entity_poly.pdbx_seq_one_letter_code
_entity_poly.pdbx_strand_id
1 'polypeptide(L)'
;PHVYVVDHGGNALTPCMADMEGTPLTGAAYEAKYLADSERLLEVAARTNSRVLFVDQPVGRGDHLSGTHFVFRSMPERHPGGHVRFLSTWPAVSPGGHFLQASTCEDIEPGCVDGLGELRSPFPGGHLEPLGAWRYARAIVNEFVAAGWVDAADVDVTDRVMP
;
A
#
# COMPACT_ATOMS: atom_id res chain seq x y z
N PRO A 1 9.80 -2.34 -18.22
CA PRO A 1 10.29 -3.04 -17.00
C PRO A 1 9.13 -3.31 -16.05
N HIS A 2 9.04 -4.50 -15.46
CA HIS A 2 7.96 -4.85 -14.55
C HIS A 2 8.21 -4.27 -13.14
N VAL A 3 7.13 -4.01 -12.42
CA VAL A 3 7.16 -3.56 -11.03
C VAL A 3 6.27 -4.50 -10.21
N TYR A 4 6.80 -5.03 -9.12
CA TYR A 4 6.01 -5.69 -8.09
C TYR A 4 5.55 -4.63 -7.07
N VAL A 5 4.25 -4.48 -6.91
CA VAL A 5 3.66 -3.68 -5.83
C VAL A 5 3.30 -4.61 -4.70
N VAL A 6 3.82 -4.33 -3.51
CA VAL A 6 3.69 -5.20 -2.35
C VAL A 6 2.93 -4.47 -1.29
N ASP A 7 1.65 -4.83 -1.15
CA ASP A 7 0.80 -4.31 -0.11
C ASP A 7 0.13 -5.47 0.63
N HIS A 8 0.70 -5.83 1.77
CA HIS A 8 0.05 -6.76 2.68
C HIS A 8 0.32 -6.37 4.12
N GLY A 9 -0.74 -6.37 4.92
CA GLY A 9 -0.73 -5.94 6.31
C GLY A 9 -2.06 -6.18 7.02
N GLY A 10 -3.17 -6.33 6.29
CA GLY A 10 -4.48 -6.61 6.90
C GLY A 10 -4.52 -7.90 7.75
N ASN A 11 -3.88 -8.97 7.29
CA ASN A 11 -3.79 -10.24 8.04
C ASN A 11 -2.80 -10.19 9.21
N ALA A 12 -1.95 -9.16 9.28
CA ALA A 12 -1.05 -8.92 10.41
C ALA A 12 -1.79 -8.75 11.75
N LEU A 13 -3.05 -8.32 11.67
CA LEU A 13 -3.89 -7.96 12.81
C LEU A 13 -4.75 -9.14 13.28
N THR A 14 -4.51 -10.31 12.69
CA THR A 14 -5.26 -11.54 12.92
C THR A 14 -4.28 -12.66 13.28
N PRO A 15 -4.71 -13.72 13.96
CA PRO A 15 -3.84 -14.86 14.29
C PRO A 15 -3.42 -15.68 13.06
N CYS A 16 -3.69 -15.22 11.83
CA CYS A 16 -3.42 -15.93 10.59
C CYS A 16 -1.92 -16.08 10.28
N MET A 17 -1.07 -15.19 10.82
CA MET A 17 0.38 -15.39 10.76
C MET A 17 0.79 -16.24 11.95
N ALA A 18 1.13 -17.51 11.69
CA ALA A 18 1.50 -18.49 12.70
C ALA A 18 2.78 -19.23 12.34
N ASP A 19 3.42 -19.84 13.34
CA ASP A 19 4.49 -20.82 13.14
C ASP A 19 3.94 -22.14 12.56
N MET A 20 4.83 -23.13 12.39
CA MET A 20 4.45 -24.42 11.82
C MET A 20 3.49 -25.21 12.72
N GLU A 21 3.46 -24.89 14.00
CA GLU A 21 2.61 -25.46 15.03
C GLU A 21 1.24 -24.76 15.12
N GLY A 22 1.04 -23.68 14.35
CA GLY A 22 -0.19 -22.90 14.34
C GLY A 22 -0.28 -21.86 15.46
N THR A 23 0.82 -21.60 16.17
CA THR A 23 0.90 -20.55 17.19
C THR A 23 1.04 -19.19 16.52
N PRO A 24 0.17 -18.21 16.82
CA PRO A 24 0.28 -16.88 16.23
C PRO A 24 1.65 -16.23 16.49
N LEU A 25 2.29 -15.76 15.43
CA LEU A 25 3.52 -14.98 15.51
C LEU A 25 3.22 -13.59 16.04
N THR A 26 4.04 -13.10 16.97
CA THR A 26 3.92 -11.75 17.55
C THR A 26 5.30 -11.11 17.72
N GLY A 27 5.33 -9.79 17.84
CA GLY A 27 6.56 -9.02 18.12
C GLY A 27 7.71 -9.33 17.15
N ALA A 28 8.89 -9.60 17.69
CA ALA A 28 10.11 -9.83 16.91
C ALA A 28 10.02 -11.06 15.97
N ALA A 29 9.33 -12.12 16.37
CA ALA A 29 9.16 -13.30 15.52
C ALA A 29 8.30 -13.00 14.29
N TYR A 30 7.26 -12.18 14.48
CA TYR A 30 6.44 -11.66 13.40
C TYR A 30 7.26 -10.77 12.45
N GLU A 31 8.03 -9.81 12.98
CA GLU A 31 8.87 -8.92 12.15
C GLU A 31 9.93 -9.69 11.37
N ALA A 32 10.58 -10.67 12.00
CA ALA A 32 11.61 -11.50 11.37
C ALA A 32 11.04 -12.31 10.19
N LYS A 33 9.81 -12.84 10.33
CA LYS A 33 9.13 -13.56 9.24
C LYS A 33 8.86 -12.65 8.05
N TYR A 34 8.29 -11.46 8.28
CA TYR A 34 8.00 -10.52 7.21
C TYR A 34 9.25 -9.97 6.54
N LEU A 35 10.32 -9.79 7.29
CA LEU A 35 11.61 -9.44 6.73
C LEU A 35 12.11 -10.57 5.81
N ALA A 36 12.10 -11.82 6.28
CA ALA A 36 12.51 -12.97 5.46
C ALA A 36 11.68 -13.11 4.17
N ASP A 37 10.36 -12.92 4.25
CA ASP A 37 9.49 -12.95 3.07
C ASP A 37 9.78 -11.79 2.10
N SER A 38 10.05 -10.60 2.62
CA SER A 38 10.39 -9.43 1.82
C SER A 38 11.73 -9.62 1.09
N GLU A 39 12.74 -10.12 1.78
CA GLU A 39 14.04 -10.49 1.18
C GLU A 39 13.87 -11.55 0.09
N ARG A 40 13.06 -12.59 0.36
CA ARG A 40 12.76 -13.64 -0.61
C ARG A 40 12.06 -13.11 -1.86
N LEU A 41 11.13 -12.16 -1.70
CA LEU A 41 10.49 -11.50 -2.83
C LEU A 41 11.49 -10.74 -3.69
N LEU A 42 12.44 -10.01 -3.07
CA LEU A 42 13.47 -9.29 -3.80
C LEU A 42 14.37 -10.23 -4.62
N GLU A 43 14.71 -11.40 -4.09
CA GLU A 43 15.41 -12.43 -4.86
C GLU A 43 14.62 -12.90 -6.09
N VAL A 44 13.30 -12.99 -5.99
CA VAL A 44 12.42 -13.34 -7.11
C VAL A 44 12.38 -12.20 -8.13
N ALA A 45 12.22 -10.96 -7.68
CA ALA A 45 12.20 -9.79 -8.55
C ALA A 45 13.52 -9.58 -9.30
N ALA A 46 14.66 -9.86 -8.66
CA ALA A 46 15.98 -9.76 -9.27
C ALA A 46 16.15 -10.69 -10.49
N ARG A 47 15.52 -11.87 -10.48
CA ARG A 47 15.60 -12.84 -11.61
C ARG A 47 15.00 -12.31 -12.90
N THR A 48 14.10 -11.33 -12.81
CA THR A 48 13.43 -10.71 -13.95
C THR A 48 13.83 -9.25 -14.13
N ASN A 49 14.87 -8.79 -13.41
CA ASN A 49 15.28 -7.39 -13.35
C ASN A 49 14.08 -6.43 -13.08
N SER A 50 13.19 -6.88 -12.19
CA SER A 50 11.99 -6.12 -11.82
C SER A 50 12.26 -5.21 -10.64
N ARG A 51 11.53 -4.10 -10.60
CA ARG A 51 11.54 -3.16 -9.47
C ARG A 51 10.51 -3.59 -8.43
N VAL A 52 10.67 -3.13 -7.20
CA VAL A 52 9.74 -3.45 -6.11
C VAL A 52 9.36 -2.19 -5.36
N LEU A 53 8.06 -1.93 -5.26
CA LEU A 53 7.49 -0.90 -4.40
C LEU A 53 6.79 -1.57 -3.23
N PHE A 54 7.35 -1.41 -2.03
CA PHE A 54 6.66 -1.74 -0.80
C PHE A 54 5.70 -0.62 -0.43
N VAL A 55 4.45 -0.98 -0.14
CA VAL A 55 3.38 -0.03 0.17
C VAL A 55 2.86 -0.30 1.57
N ASP A 56 2.83 0.75 2.39
CA ASP A 56 2.14 0.75 3.67
C ASP A 56 0.71 1.29 3.47
N GLN A 57 -0.27 0.44 3.76
CA GLN A 57 -1.70 0.74 3.70
C GLN A 57 -2.27 1.15 5.06
N PRO A 58 -3.35 1.95 5.09
CA PRO A 58 -4.10 2.15 6.33
C PRO A 58 -4.71 0.84 6.81
N VAL A 59 -4.83 0.70 8.13
CA VAL A 59 -5.54 -0.41 8.75
C VAL A 59 -6.98 -0.02 8.98
N GLY A 60 -7.93 -0.80 8.45
CA GLY A 60 -9.37 -0.58 8.62
C GLY A 60 -9.88 -0.53 10.07
N ARG A 61 -9.11 -1.08 11.02
CA ARG A 61 -9.46 -1.21 12.45
C ARG A 61 -8.72 -0.19 13.32
N GLY A 62 -9.01 1.09 13.09
CA GLY A 62 -8.50 2.19 13.93
C GLY A 62 -7.23 2.84 13.40
N ASP A 63 -6.49 3.51 14.28
CA ASP A 63 -5.34 4.37 13.92
C ASP A 63 -3.99 3.65 14.00
N HIS A 64 -4.02 2.33 13.82
CA HIS A 64 -2.81 1.51 13.92
C HIS A 64 -2.08 1.43 12.59
N LEU A 65 -0.76 1.59 12.61
CA LEU A 65 0.07 1.25 11.46
C LEU A 65 -0.13 -0.23 11.09
N SER A 66 0.07 -0.53 9.81
CA SER A 66 0.18 -1.93 9.39
C SER A 66 1.33 -2.60 10.15
N GLY A 67 1.17 -3.87 10.54
CA GLY A 67 2.24 -4.60 11.23
C GLY A 67 3.52 -4.71 10.37
N THR A 68 3.42 -4.50 9.06
CA THR A 68 4.52 -4.55 8.10
C THR A 68 5.21 -3.21 7.88
N HIS A 69 4.68 -2.10 8.39
CA HIS A 69 5.19 -0.74 8.15
C HIS A 69 6.71 -0.63 8.34
N PHE A 70 7.22 -1.05 9.51
CA PHE A 70 8.64 -0.89 9.85
C PHE A 70 9.55 -1.75 8.98
N VAL A 71 9.11 -2.97 8.63
CA VAL A 71 9.85 -3.86 7.73
C VAL A 71 9.95 -3.21 6.35
N PHE A 72 8.80 -2.85 5.77
CA PHE A 72 8.71 -2.26 4.43
C PHE A 72 9.49 -0.96 4.31
N ARG A 73 9.38 -0.09 5.30
CA ARG A 73 10.11 1.17 5.36
C ARG A 73 11.63 0.98 5.37
N SER A 74 12.13 -0.11 5.96
CA SER A 74 13.57 -0.40 6.00
C SER A 74 14.15 -0.92 4.68
N MET A 75 13.32 -1.48 3.79
CA MET A 75 13.79 -2.21 2.61
C MET A 75 14.66 -1.37 1.64
N PRO A 76 14.34 -0.10 1.34
CA PRO A 76 15.19 0.72 0.45
C PRO A 76 16.59 0.98 1.00
N GLU A 77 16.75 1.12 2.33
CA GLU A 77 18.05 1.31 2.96
C GLU A 77 18.89 0.01 2.93
N ARG A 78 18.22 -1.13 3.09
CA ARG A 78 18.85 -2.46 3.01
C ARG A 78 19.25 -2.83 1.58
N HIS A 79 18.55 -2.28 0.58
CA HIS A 79 18.75 -2.56 -0.85
C HIS A 79 18.92 -1.25 -1.65
N PRO A 80 20.07 -0.57 -1.49
CA PRO A 80 20.34 0.67 -2.21
C PRO A 80 20.44 0.43 -3.72
N GLY A 81 20.25 1.49 -4.51
CA GLY A 81 20.33 1.44 -5.98
C GLY A 81 19.02 1.78 -6.70
N GLY A 82 17.96 2.12 -5.96
CA GLY A 82 16.74 2.72 -6.53
C GLY A 82 15.77 1.74 -7.20
N HIS A 83 16.06 0.43 -7.17
CA HIS A 83 15.12 -0.62 -7.62
C HIS A 83 14.10 -1.01 -6.54
N VAL A 84 14.40 -0.72 -5.28
CA VAL A 84 13.53 -0.98 -4.13
C VAL A 84 13.12 0.36 -3.53
N ARG A 85 11.81 0.57 -3.37
CA ARG A 85 11.24 1.80 -2.82
C ARG A 85 10.15 1.49 -1.81
N PHE A 86 9.83 2.49 -1.00
CA PHE A 86 8.77 2.45 0.00
C PHE A 86 7.86 3.66 -0.18
N LEU A 87 6.56 3.43 -0.09
CA LEU A 87 5.53 4.47 -0.06
C LEU A 87 4.56 4.19 1.09
N SER A 88 4.17 5.22 1.85
CA SER A 88 2.99 5.15 2.71
C SER A 88 1.82 5.83 2.01
N THR A 89 0.71 5.11 1.87
CA THR A 89 -0.53 5.64 1.28
C THR A 89 -1.40 6.37 2.30
N TRP A 90 -1.04 6.34 3.58
CA TRP A 90 -1.76 7.02 4.66
C TRP A 90 -2.11 8.48 4.35
N PRO A 91 -1.22 9.34 3.82
CA PRO A 91 -1.60 10.71 3.51
C PRO A 91 -2.71 10.84 2.46
N ALA A 92 -2.87 9.84 1.58
CA ALA A 92 -3.87 9.86 0.51
C ALA A 92 -5.27 9.43 0.97
N VAL A 93 -5.36 8.59 2.00
CA VAL A 93 -6.62 7.96 2.45
C VAL A 93 -6.92 8.15 3.94
N SER A 94 -5.97 8.71 4.69
CA SER A 94 -6.05 8.98 6.13
C SER A 94 -5.47 10.35 6.48
N PRO A 95 -5.98 11.46 5.89
CA PRO A 95 -5.44 12.79 6.16
C PRO A 95 -5.54 13.10 7.66
N GLY A 96 -4.42 13.41 8.30
CA GLY A 96 -4.32 13.62 9.75
C GLY A 96 -3.98 12.37 10.57
N GLY A 97 -3.70 11.23 9.94
CA GLY A 97 -3.29 10.01 10.65
C GLY A 97 -4.44 9.16 11.17
N HIS A 98 -5.64 9.31 10.59
CA HIS A 98 -6.82 8.54 10.93
C HIS A 98 -7.48 8.02 9.66
N PHE A 99 -7.86 6.74 9.61
CA PHE A 99 -8.53 6.20 8.43
C PHE A 99 -10.00 6.62 8.41
N LEU A 100 -10.27 7.69 7.67
CA LEU A 100 -11.57 8.32 7.61
C LEU A 100 -12.59 7.43 6.89
N GLN A 101 -13.85 7.59 7.25
CA GLN A 101 -14.96 6.96 6.53
C GLN A 101 -15.12 7.60 5.15
N ALA A 102 -15.23 8.93 5.12
CA ALA A 102 -15.42 9.73 3.91
C ALA A 102 -14.51 10.97 3.92
N SER A 103 -14.34 11.59 2.75
CA SER A 103 -13.59 12.83 2.57
C SER A 103 -14.23 13.68 1.48
N THR A 104 -13.94 14.99 1.50
CA THR A 104 -14.31 15.88 0.40
C THR A 104 -13.64 15.44 -0.88
N CYS A 105 -14.32 15.56 -2.00
CA CYS A 105 -13.83 15.14 -3.30
C CYS A 105 -14.21 16.14 -4.41
N GLU A 106 -13.48 16.05 -5.50
CA GLU A 106 -13.80 16.71 -6.76
C GLU A 106 -14.68 15.81 -7.63
N ASP A 107 -15.51 16.40 -8.49
CA ASP A 107 -16.44 15.66 -9.39
C ASP A 107 -15.74 14.67 -10.33
N ILE A 108 -14.43 14.84 -10.53
CA ILE A 108 -13.59 13.94 -11.35
C ILE A 108 -13.08 12.72 -10.58
N GLU A 109 -13.29 12.65 -9.26
CA GLU A 109 -12.86 11.53 -8.44
C GLU A 109 -13.96 10.45 -8.37
N PRO A 110 -13.62 9.16 -8.52
CA PRO A 110 -14.62 8.10 -8.49
C PRO A 110 -15.41 8.05 -7.18
N GLY A 111 -16.72 7.87 -7.28
CA GLY A 111 -17.60 7.78 -6.12
C GLY A 111 -17.86 9.12 -5.42
N CYS A 112 -17.47 10.25 -6.02
CA CYS A 112 -17.84 11.57 -5.53
C CYS A 112 -19.32 11.87 -5.80
N VAL A 113 -20.06 12.23 -4.75
CA VAL A 113 -21.46 12.65 -4.82
C VAL A 113 -21.61 13.91 -3.98
N ASP A 114 -22.04 15.01 -4.62
CA ASP A 114 -22.23 16.32 -3.97
C ASP A 114 -20.99 16.79 -3.18
N GLY A 115 -19.79 16.54 -3.71
CA GLY A 115 -18.51 16.93 -3.10
C GLY A 115 -18.03 16.04 -1.95
N LEU A 116 -18.67 14.88 -1.72
CA LEU A 116 -18.28 13.91 -0.69
C LEU A 116 -18.18 12.50 -1.29
N GLY A 117 -17.16 11.73 -0.86
CA GLY A 117 -17.00 10.34 -1.27
C GLY A 117 -16.45 9.46 -0.15
N GLU A 118 -16.83 8.19 -0.16
CA GLU A 118 -16.41 7.19 0.82
C GLU A 118 -14.99 6.70 0.51
N LEU A 119 -14.12 6.68 1.53
CA LEU A 119 -12.76 6.18 1.42
C LEU A 119 -12.68 4.68 1.75
N ARG A 120 -13.60 4.17 2.57
CA ARG A 120 -13.60 2.78 3.01
C ARG A 120 -15.00 2.25 3.26
N SER A 121 -15.13 0.93 3.22
CA SER A 121 -16.41 0.27 3.41
C SER A 121 -16.99 0.61 4.79
N PRO A 122 -18.31 0.52 4.97
CA PRO A 122 -18.90 0.52 6.31
C PRO A 122 -18.28 -0.58 7.20
N PHE A 123 -18.56 -0.54 8.52
CA PHE A 123 -18.08 -1.53 9.48
C PHE A 123 -18.21 -2.96 8.91
N PRO A 124 -17.12 -3.76 8.88
CA PRO A 124 -15.88 -3.61 9.67
C PRO A 124 -14.81 -2.67 9.09
N GLY A 125 -15.07 -2.00 7.96
CA GLY A 125 -14.21 -0.94 7.44
C GLY A 125 -12.86 -1.39 6.91
N GLY A 126 -12.79 -2.64 6.42
CA GLY A 126 -11.55 -3.29 5.99
C GLY A 126 -11.21 -3.15 4.51
N HIS A 127 -12.09 -2.54 3.70
CA HIS A 127 -11.89 -2.41 2.25
C HIS A 127 -11.98 -0.94 1.82
N LEU A 128 -11.24 -0.58 0.77
CA LEU A 128 -11.33 0.74 0.15
C LEU A 128 -12.61 0.83 -0.70
N GLU A 129 -13.30 1.95 -0.59
CA GLU A 129 -14.40 2.35 -1.50
C GLU A 129 -13.82 3.08 -2.72
N PRO A 130 -14.61 3.38 -3.78
CA PRO A 130 -14.08 3.92 -5.03
C PRO A 130 -13.13 5.11 -4.89
N LEU A 131 -13.47 6.11 -4.06
CA LEU A 131 -12.61 7.27 -3.82
C LEU A 131 -11.30 6.86 -3.16
N GLY A 132 -11.37 6.01 -2.12
CA GLY A 132 -10.19 5.52 -1.42
C GLY A 132 -9.28 4.69 -2.32
N ALA A 133 -9.85 3.80 -3.11
CA ALA A 133 -9.12 2.96 -4.06
C ALA A 133 -8.42 3.81 -5.13
N TRP A 134 -9.09 4.84 -5.65
CA TRP A 134 -8.51 5.76 -6.63
C TRP A 134 -7.36 6.58 -6.05
N ARG A 135 -7.54 7.18 -4.86
CA ARG A 135 -6.47 7.95 -4.19
C ARG A 135 -5.28 7.08 -3.84
N TYR A 136 -5.53 5.85 -3.40
CA TYR A 136 -4.52 4.84 -3.15
C TYR A 136 -3.72 4.50 -4.42
N ALA A 137 -4.41 4.21 -5.53
CA ALA A 137 -3.77 3.90 -6.80
C ALA A 137 -2.98 5.10 -7.34
N ARG A 138 -3.54 6.31 -7.26
CA ARG A 138 -2.88 7.55 -7.67
C ARG A 138 -1.59 7.79 -6.89
N ALA A 139 -1.56 7.50 -5.58
CA ALA A 139 -0.34 7.62 -4.77
C ALA A 139 0.77 6.67 -5.27
N ILE A 140 0.42 5.43 -5.59
CA ILE A 140 1.36 4.44 -6.16
C ILE A 140 1.92 4.90 -7.51
N VAL A 141 1.04 5.36 -8.41
CA VAL A 141 1.47 5.81 -9.75
C VAL A 141 2.34 7.06 -9.65
N ASN A 142 2.01 8.00 -8.77
CA ASN A 142 2.85 9.17 -8.51
C ASN A 142 4.25 8.76 -8.01
N GLU A 143 4.35 7.72 -7.19
CA GLU A 143 5.64 7.21 -6.74
C GLU A 143 6.44 6.58 -7.90
N PHE A 144 5.78 5.91 -8.86
CA PHE A 144 6.47 5.44 -10.07
C PHE A 144 7.05 6.59 -10.90
N VAL A 145 6.31 7.69 -11.04
CA VAL A 145 6.80 8.89 -11.73
C VAL A 145 7.95 9.53 -10.95
N ALA A 146 7.79 9.73 -9.64
CA ALA A 146 8.84 10.30 -8.78
C ALA A 146 10.13 9.46 -8.78
N ALA A 147 10.01 8.14 -8.92
CA ALA A 147 11.14 7.22 -9.05
C ALA A 147 11.79 7.21 -10.45
N GLY A 148 11.21 7.92 -11.44
CA GLY A 148 11.63 7.85 -12.84
C GLY A 148 11.40 6.47 -13.45
N TRP A 149 10.45 5.69 -12.92
CA TRP A 149 10.14 4.34 -13.40
C TRP A 149 9.17 4.36 -14.57
N VAL A 150 8.33 5.40 -14.65
CA VAL A 150 7.35 5.69 -15.70
C VAL A 150 7.43 7.20 -16.00
N ASP A 151 7.25 7.59 -17.26
CA ASP A 151 7.17 9.02 -17.62
C ASP A 151 5.83 9.61 -17.18
N ALA A 152 5.83 10.85 -16.68
CA ALA A 152 4.61 11.56 -16.33
C ALA A 152 3.67 11.74 -17.55
N ALA A 153 4.22 11.81 -18.76
CA ALA A 153 3.45 11.91 -19.99
C ALA A 153 2.69 10.62 -20.34
N ASP A 154 3.13 9.46 -19.80
CA ASP A 154 2.49 8.16 -20.00
C ASP A 154 1.45 7.83 -18.92
N VAL A 155 1.29 8.72 -17.94
CA VAL A 155 0.38 8.53 -16.81
C VAL A 155 -0.89 9.34 -17.02
N ASP A 156 -2.02 8.63 -16.98
CA ASP A 156 -3.34 9.22 -16.90
C ASP A 156 -4.04 8.72 -15.63
N VAL A 157 -4.32 9.66 -14.73
CA VAL A 157 -5.01 9.39 -13.46
C VAL A 157 -6.42 9.96 -13.45
N THR A 158 -6.94 10.41 -14.60
CA THR A 158 -8.33 10.87 -14.70
C THR A 158 -9.29 9.68 -14.61
N ASP A 159 -10.43 9.88 -13.95
CA ASP A 159 -11.50 8.88 -13.91
C ASP A 159 -12.29 8.88 -15.23
N ARG A 160 -11.62 8.49 -16.32
CA ARG A 160 -12.25 8.30 -17.61
C ARG A 160 -12.17 6.84 -18.03
N VAL A 161 -13.25 6.36 -18.62
CA VAL A 161 -13.27 5.04 -19.25
C VAL A 161 -12.25 5.07 -20.40
N MET A 162 -11.21 4.25 -20.29
CA MET A 162 -10.26 4.04 -21.40
C MET A 162 -11.02 3.40 -22.57
N PRO A 163 -10.86 3.90 -23.81
CA PRO A 163 -11.54 3.37 -24.99
C PRO A 163 -11.15 1.92 -25.32
#